data_AF-A0A957YJ47-F1
#
_entry.id   AF-A0A957YJ47-F1
#
_cell.length_a   1.000
_cell.length_b   1.000
_cell.length_c   1.000
_cell.angle_alpha   90.00
_cell.angle_beta   90.00
_cell.angle_gamma   90.00
#
_symmetry.space_group_name_H-M   'P 1'
#
loop_
_entity.id
_entity.type
_entity.pdbx_description
1 polymer ?
#
loop_
_entity_poly.entity_id
_entity_poly.type
_entity_poly.pdbx_seq_one_letter_code
_entity_poly.pdbx_strand_id
1 'polypeptide(L)'
;RLYSEVIYTPLLLLALLALIVALKSGDWKHFALAGALLAVTNLTRPTAILLPLLLPILLPFAWSIKHRLLMCLVYGGAMVAVIAPWSYHNYRTYDTFLPLSVSTALLWQGSPEFYHLMEQKRTLVQIWDTELNPDVNGGHNAFTIEGDRYFTERAIASIKTEPDIYIWYSIKKLAYFWIGHPVNDWPHYSFFSFTAMQPYFFAPRIAAIYFTRLLPFVALVGLFFVRRRWRDFIPLLLICGYFMGIHAIAYTEIRYSEPLHPILAIFIAATLGEVVTRFKHARAPSALSDTDSDTSTTKKVASPQLGVSIKNETNYVNFDRYFGWLMIGIIIVLGILFRCTNLDRKFYWHDEAYTSLRISGYTEAEVIEQIFTGQALDVADIQQFQYPTSDKKISDTIVSLALEDPHHSPLYYIMAKIWVKYAGASVTALRALSVLISLLVLPAIYWIAMELFQSRITAWIAVCLASLSPFNIIYAQEAREYS
;
A
#
# COMPACT_ATOMS: atom_id res chain seq x y z
N ARG A 1 15.16 8.73 2.49
CA ARG A 1 14.48 8.08 3.63
C ARG A 1 13.58 6.99 3.04
N LEU A 2 13.40 5.86 3.70
CA LEU A 2 12.43 4.84 3.30
C LEU A 2 11.30 4.87 4.31
N TYR A 3 10.09 4.57 3.84
CA TYR A 3 8.85 4.84 4.54
C TYR A 3 8.04 3.54 4.58
N SER A 4 7.58 3.12 5.76
CA SER A 4 6.86 1.86 5.93
C SER A 4 5.42 1.97 5.42
N GLU A 5 4.83 0.85 4.98
CA GLU A 5 3.40 0.69 4.68
C GLU A 5 2.87 -0.66 5.21
N VAL A 6 3.50 -1.15 6.29
CA VAL A 6 3.41 -2.52 6.80
C VAL A 6 1.98 -2.92 7.13
N ILE A 7 1.25 -2.11 7.89
CA ILE A 7 -0.12 -2.42 8.30
C ILE A 7 -1.15 -1.89 7.31
N TYR A 8 -0.88 -0.74 6.69
CA TYR A 8 -1.84 -0.06 5.83
C TYR A 8 -2.15 -0.85 4.56
N THR A 9 -1.12 -1.34 3.87
CA THR A 9 -1.27 -2.10 2.62
C THR A 9 -2.13 -3.36 2.76
N PRO A 10 -1.86 -4.29 3.69
CA PRO A 10 -2.70 -5.48 3.84
C PRO A 10 -4.13 -5.13 4.28
N LEU A 11 -4.33 -4.13 5.14
CA LEU A 11 -5.69 -3.69 5.52
C LEU A 11 -6.46 -3.12 4.33
N LEU A 12 -5.82 -2.29 3.49
CA LEU A 12 -6.42 -1.77 2.26
C LEU A 12 -6.84 -2.91 1.32
N LEU A 13 -5.99 -3.92 1.14
CA LEU A 13 -6.30 -5.08 0.30
C LEU A 13 -7.42 -5.94 0.88
N LEU A 14 -7.47 -6.14 2.19
CA LEU A 14 -8.56 -6.87 2.84
C LEU A 14 -9.89 -6.11 2.75
N ALA A 15 -9.88 -4.78 2.91
CA ALA A 15 -11.06 -3.93 2.71
C ALA A 15 -11.56 -4.01 1.26
N LEU A 16 -10.65 -3.99 0.29
CA LEU A 16 -10.96 -4.18 -1.13
C LEU A 16 -11.52 -5.58 -1.41
N LEU A 17 -10.91 -6.63 -0.89
CA LEU A 17 -11.40 -8.00 -1.03
C LEU A 17 -12.83 -8.13 -0.48
N ALA A 18 -13.07 -7.63 0.73
CA ALA A 18 -14.39 -7.65 1.35
C ALA A 18 -15.41 -6.86 0.50
N LEU A 19 -15.02 -5.72 -0.07
CA LEU A 19 -15.87 -4.95 -0.97
C LEU A 19 -16.20 -5.73 -2.25
N ILE A 20 -15.23 -6.40 -2.87
CA ILE A 20 -15.47 -7.23 -4.06
C ILE A 20 -16.44 -8.38 -3.74
N VAL A 21 -16.26 -9.04 -2.59
CA VAL A 21 -17.18 -10.09 -2.12
C VAL A 21 -18.57 -9.52 -1.89
N ALA A 22 -18.69 -8.34 -1.28
CA ALA A 22 -19.97 -7.66 -1.04
C ALA A 22 -20.69 -7.29 -2.34
N LEU A 23 -19.96 -6.77 -3.33
CA LEU A 23 -20.51 -6.43 -4.65
C LEU A 23 -21.08 -7.65 -5.38
N LYS A 24 -20.47 -8.82 -5.18
CA LYS A 24 -20.94 -10.09 -5.77
C LYS A 24 -22.12 -10.70 -5.02
N SER A 25 -22.09 -10.68 -3.70
CA SER A 25 -23.14 -11.31 -2.88
C SER A 25 -24.41 -10.48 -2.80
N GLY A 26 -24.31 -9.15 -2.84
CA GLY A 26 -25.44 -8.24 -2.60
C GLY A 26 -25.99 -8.29 -1.18
N ASP A 27 -25.27 -8.91 -0.25
CA ASP A 27 -25.68 -9.05 1.15
C ASP A 27 -25.11 -7.91 2.00
N TRP A 28 -26.00 -7.25 2.74
CA TRP A 28 -25.69 -6.14 3.64
C TRP A 28 -24.62 -6.49 4.66
N LYS A 29 -24.53 -7.76 5.12
CA LYS A 29 -23.49 -8.19 6.08
C LYS A 29 -22.09 -8.04 5.51
N HIS A 30 -21.93 -8.37 4.22
CA HIS A 30 -20.65 -8.22 3.54
C HIS A 30 -20.31 -6.74 3.31
N PHE A 31 -21.29 -5.89 3.00
CA PHE A 31 -21.08 -4.44 2.95
C PHE A 31 -20.72 -3.84 4.31
N ALA A 32 -21.35 -4.30 5.40
CA ALA A 32 -21.01 -3.88 6.75
C ALA A 32 -19.56 -4.26 7.11
N LEU A 33 -19.16 -5.50 6.82
CA LEU A 33 -17.77 -5.96 7.02
C LEU A 33 -16.77 -5.15 6.19
N ALA A 34 -17.07 -4.89 4.92
CA ALA A 34 -16.22 -4.10 4.05
C ALA A 34 -16.07 -2.65 4.53
N GLY A 35 -17.16 -2.04 5.04
CA GLY A 35 -17.13 -0.72 5.65
C GLY A 35 -16.35 -0.67 6.96
N ALA A 36 -16.50 -1.69 7.81
CA ALA A 36 -15.74 -1.83 9.06
C ALA A 36 -14.23 -2.03 8.80
N LEU A 37 -13.85 -2.86 7.82
CA LEU A 37 -12.46 -3.02 7.42
C LEU A 37 -11.88 -1.73 6.85
N LEU A 38 -12.65 -0.99 6.03
CA LEU A 38 -12.22 0.32 5.54
C LEU A 38 -12.01 1.31 6.70
N ALA A 39 -12.84 1.28 7.73
CA ALA A 39 -12.63 2.09 8.93
C ALA A 39 -11.32 1.75 9.64
N VAL A 40 -11.00 0.46 9.83
CA VAL A 40 -9.71 0.05 10.42
C VAL A 40 -8.54 0.52 9.56
N THR A 41 -8.64 0.43 8.22
CA THR A 41 -7.66 0.99 7.29
C THR A 41 -7.49 2.50 7.50
N ASN A 42 -8.59 3.25 7.63
CA ASN A 42 -8.55 4.69 7.84
C ASN A 42 -8.06 5.11 9.23
N LEU A 43 -8.29 4.28 10.25
CA LEU A 43 -7.71 4.48 11.58
C LEU A 43 -6.19 4.41 11.52
N THR A 44 -5.61 3.56 10.66
CA THR A 44 -4.15 3.55 10.45
C THR A 44 -3.69 4.74 9.62
N ARG A 45 -4.37 5.06 8.51
CA ARG A 45 -4.03 6.21 7.68
C ARG A 45 -5.27 6.75 6.97
N PRO A 46 -5.63 8.04 7.14
CA PRO A 46 -6.94 8.59 6.76
C PRO A 46 -7.16 8.81 5.26
N THR A 47 -6.31 8.26 4.39
CA THR A 47 -6.33 8.51 2.93
C THR A 47 -7.59 7.98 2.26
N ALA A 48 -8.18 6.88 2.76
CA ALA A 48 -9.27 6.17 2.13
C ALA A 48 -10.67 6.59 2.67
N ILE A 49 -10.75 7.70 3.42
CA ILE A 49 -11.97 8.12 4.13
C ILE A 49 -13.11 8.51 3.19
N LEU A 50 -12.80 9.01 1.99
CA LEU A 50 -13.80 9.43 0.99
C LEU A 50 -14.18 8.32 0.00
N LEU A 51 -13.60 7.12 0.10
CA LEU A 51 -13.97 5.98 -0.75
C LEU A 51 -15.48 5.63 -0.73
N PRO A 52 -16.23 5.73 0.39
CA PRO A 52 -17.66 5.45 0.40
C PRO A 52 -18.46 6.31 -0.60
N LEU A 53 -17.97 7.51 -0.93
CA LEU A 53 -18.62 8.40 -1.91
C LEU A 53 -18.57 7.84 -3.33
N LEU A 54 -17.62 6.96 -3.63
CA LEU A 54 -17.48 6.31 -4.93
C LEU A 54 -18.22 4.97 -5.02
N LEU A 55 -18.71 4.44 -3.90
CA LEU A 55 -19.45 3.18 -3.87
C LEU A 55 -20.64 3.14 -4.84
N PRO A 56 -21.46 4.20 -5.00
CA PRO A 56 -22.58 4.19 -5.93
C PRO A 56 -22.17 3.83 -7.37
N ILE A 57 -20.94 4.14 -7.80
CA ILE A 57 -20.40 3.85 -9.14
C ILE A 57 -20.15 2.34 -9.31
N LEU A 58 -19.81 1.64 -8.23
CA LEU A 58 -19.50 0.21 -8.22
C LEU A 58 -20.75 -0.68 -8.13
N LEU A 59 -21.85 -0.14 -7.60
CA LEU A 59 -23.08 -0.92 -7.37
C LEU A 59 -23.74 -1.32 -8.71
N PRO A 60 -24.18 -2.59 -8.86
CA PRO A 60 -24.83 -3.05 -10.08
C PRO A 60 -26.06 -2.21 -10.45
N PHE A 61 -26.12 -1.74 -11.72
CA PHE A 61 -27.25 -0.97 -12.25
C PHE A 61 -28.57 -1.76 -12.26
N ALA A 62 -28.50 -3.09 -12.27
CA ALA A 62 -29.67 -3.97 -12.20
C ALA A 62 -30.35 -3.95 -10.82
N TRP A 63 -29.66 -3.51 -9.76
CA TRP A 63 -30.24 -3.41 -8.43
C TRP A 63 -31.17 -2.21 -8.32
N SER A 64 -32.28 -2.38 -7.58
CA SER A 64 -33.20 -1.29 -7.31
C SER A 64 -32.51 -0.13 -6.59
N ILE A 65 -32.96 1.10 -6.84
CA ILE A 65 -32.39 2.30 -6.19
C ILE A 65 -32.43 2.20 -4.66
N LYS A 66 -33.51 1.63 -4.10
CA LYS A 66 -33.66 1.42 -2.64
C LYS A 66 -32.58 0.47 -2.10
N HIS A 67 -32.31 -0.63 -2.80
CA HIS A 67 -31.29 -1.57 -2.37
C HIS A 67 -29.88 -0.96 -2.49
N ARG A 68 -29.60 -0.21 -3.56
CA ARG A 68 -28.33 0.52 -3.71
C ARG A 68 -28.10 1.52 -2.59
N LEU A 69 -29.10 2.34 -2.28
CA LEU A 69 -29.06 3.30 -1.17
C LEU A 69 -28.83 2.59 0.17
N LEU A 70 -29.52 1.46 0.41
CA LEU A 70 -29.32 0.66 1.62
C LEU A 70 -27.88 0.16 1.73
N MET A 71 -27.27 -0.37 0.65
CA MET A 71 -25.88 -0.84 0.69
C MET A 71 -24.90 0.30 0.96
N CYS A 72 -25.12 1.49 0.38
CA CYS A 72 -24.33 2.68 0.68
C CYS A 72 -24.44 3.09 2.16
N LEU A 73 -25.65 3.10 2.72
CA LEU A 73 -25.89 3.43 4.13
C LEU A 73 -25.28 2.40 5.07
N VAL A 74 -25.37 1.10 4.75
CA VAL A 74 -24.78 0.04 5.57
C VAL A 74 -23.25 0.12 5.54
N TYR A 75 -22.65 0.29 4.37
CA TYR A 75 -21.20 0.43 4.22
C TYR A 75 -20.66 1.67 4.96
N GLY A 76 -21.25 2.84 4.70
CA GLY A 76 -20.87 4.09 5.35
C GLY A 76 -21.15 4.10 6.85
N GLY A 77 -22.30 3.56 7.26
CA GLY A 77 -22.71 3.47 8.67
C GLY A 77 -21.81 2.55 9.48
N ALA A 78 -21.40 1.39 8.92
CA ALA A 78 -20.42 0.52 9.56
C ALA A 78 -19.06 1.21 9.71
N MET A 79 -18.62 1.95 8.69
CA MET A 79 -17.38 2.73 8.75
C MET A 79 -17.43 3.78 9.88
N VAL A 80 -18.51 4.57 9.94
CA VAL A 80 -18.71 5.59 10.98
C VAL A 80 -18.76 4.95 12.37
N ALA A 81 -19.47 3.83 12.54
CA ALA A 81 -19.58 3.15 13.83
C ALA A 81 -18.22 2.70 14.40
N VAL A 82 -17.29 2.27 13.55
CA VAL A 82 -15.94 1.85 13.96
C VAL A 82 -15.03 3.04 14.24
N ILE A 83 -15.16 4.14 13.49
CA ILE A 83 -14.35 5.37 13.68
C ILE A 83 -14.83 6.19 14.89
N ALA A 84 -16.14 6.15 15.19
CA ALA A 84 -16.77 7.01 16.19
C ALA A 84 -16.13 7.00 17.59
N PRO A 85 -15.69 5.86 18.17
CA PRO A 85 -15.03 5.87 19.48
C PRO A 85 -13.75 6.71 19.48
N TRP A 86 -12.96 6.64 18.41
CA TRP A 86 -11.74 7.45 18.27
C TRP A 86 -12.07 8.92 18.03
N SER A 87 -13.05 9.24 17.16
CA SER A 87 -13.49 10.62 16.97
C SER A 87 -14.04 11.24 18.26
N TYR A 88 -14.77 10.45 19.07
CA TYR A 88 -15.28 10.90 20.36
C TYR A 88 -14.15 11.12 21.37
N HIS A 89 -13.15 10.24 21.40
CA HIS A 89 -11.94 10.45 22.18
C HIS A 89 -11.26 11.78 21.81
N ASN A 90 -11.00 12.01 20.51
CA ASN A 90 -10.41 13.26 20.03
C ASN A 90 -11.24 14.49 20.43
N TYR A 91 -12.56 14.44 20.26
CA TYR A 91 -13.45 15.53 20.67
C TYR A 91 -13.36 15.81 22.17
N ARG A 92 -13.34 14.77 23.02
CA ARG A 92 -13.21 14.92 24.48
C ARG A 92 -11.84 15.41 24.92
N THR A 93 -10.78 15.05 24.21
CA THR A 93 -9.40 15.39 24.55
C THR A 93 -9.04 16.82 24.09
N TYR A 94 -9.49 17.24 22.91
CA TYR A 94 -9.04 18.48 22.27
C TYR A 94 -10.16 19.52 22.04
N ASP A 95 -11.38 19.26 22.51
CA ASP A 95 -12.56 20.13 22.31
C ASP A 95 -12.81 20.51 20.84
N THR A 96 -12.37 19.64 19.91
CA THR A 96 -12.42 19.85 18.47
C THR A 96 -12.89 18.57 17.78
N PHE A 97 -13.79 18.71 16.79
CA PHE A 97 -14.22 17.57 16.00
C PHE A 97 -13.14 17.16 14.98
N LEU A 98 -12.35 16.14 15.34
CA LEU A 98 -11.29 15.58 14.52
C LEU A 98 -11.58 14.08 14.29
N PRO A 99 -12.13 13.69 13.12
CA PRO A 99 -12.57 12.31 12.90
C PRO A 99 -11.48 11.26 13.10
N LEU A 100 -10.26 11.54 12.64
CA LEU A 100 -9.13 10.62 12.66
C LEU A 100 -7.89 11.30 13.24
N SER A 101 -7.28 12.21 12.50
CA SER A 101 -6.06 12.91 12.90
C SER A 101 -5.92 14.24 12.15
N VAL A 102 -4.97 15.07 12.56
CA VAL A 102 -4.56 16.28 11.83
C VAL A 102 -3.88 15.92 10.51
N SER A 103 -3.94 16.82 9.53
CA SER A 103 -3.40 16.58 8.19
C SER A 103 -1.90 16.83 8.06
N THR A 104 -1.28 17.46 9.06
CA THR A 104 0.14 17.83 9.07
C THR A 104 0.56 18.69 7.88
N ALA A 105 -0.21 19.76 7.62
CA ALA A 105 0.03 20.71 6.54
C ALA A 105 -0.01 20.11 5.12
N LEU A 106 -0.70 18.99 4.91
CA LEU A 106 -0.73 18.27 3.63
C LEU A 106 -1.29 19.12 2.49
N LEU A 107 -2.34 19.92 2.72
CA LEU A 107 -2.89 20.79 1.68
C LEU A 107 -1.93 21.93 1.32
N TRP A 108 -1.20 22.46 2.30
CA TRP A 108 -0.19 23.50 2.09
C TRP A 108 0.96 23.01 1.21
N GLN A 109 1.48 21.81 1.48
CA GLN A 109 2.48 21.16 0.62
C GLN A 109 1.97 20.92 -0.82
N GLY A 110 0.65 20.87 -0.99
CA GLY A 110 -0.03 20.76 -2.27
C GLY A 110 -0.32 22.09 -3.00
N SER A 111 -0.04 23.23 -2.38
CA SER A 111 -0.48 24.57 -2.81
C SER A 111 0.54 25.30 -3.72
N PRO A 112 0.13 26.39 -4.40
CA PRO A 112 1.04 27.21 -5.21
C PRO A 112 2.23 27.79 -4.43
N GLU A 113 2.04 28.15 -3.16
CA GLU A 113 3.13 28.66 -2.32
C GLU A 113 4.24 27.62 -2.17
N PHE A 114 3.89 26.37 -1.87
CA PHE A 114 4.86 25.29 -1.79
C PHE A 114 5.48 25.01 -3.16
N TYR A 115 4.71 25.08 -4.24
CA TYR A 115 5.22 24.96 -5.60
C TYR A 115 6.36 25.95 -5.88
N HIS A 116 6.20 27.22 -5.52
CA HIS A 116 7.22 28.26 -5.70
C HIS A 116 8.47 28.02 -4.85
N LEU A 117 8.30 27.56 -3.61
CA LEU A 117 9.43 27.18 -2.75
C LEU A 117 10.26 26.04 -3.36
N MET A 118 9.58 25.09 -4.01
CA MET A 118 10.23 23.97 -4.70
C MET A 118 10.95 24.40 -5.99
N GLU A 119 10.45 25.41 -6.70
CA GLU A 119 11.12 25.96 -7.89
C GLU A 119 12.44 26.67 -7.56
N GLN A 120 12.64 27.10 -6.31
CA GLN A 120 13.90 27.66 -5.82
C GLN A 120 15.02 26.61 -5.64
N LYS A 121 14.79 25.35 -6.04
CA LYS A 121 15.73 24.22 -5.91
C LYS A 121 16.20 23.97 -4.47
N ARG A 122 15.33 24.28 -3.50
CA ARG A 122 15.51 23.89 -2.10
C ARG A 122 15.12 22.42 -1.96
N THR A 123 15.81 21.70 -1.08
CA THR A 123 15.40 20.34 -0.73
C THR A 123 14.17 20.39 0.18
N LEU A 124 13.39 19.30 0.19
CA LEU A 124 12.21 19.18 1.06
C LEU A 124 12.54 19.45 2.53
N VAL A 125 13.65 18.88 3.01
CA VAL A 125 14.14 19.06 4.39
C VAL A 125 14.42 20.53 4.67
N GLN A 126 15.09 21.23 3.74
CA GLN A 126 15.35 22.66 3.90
C GLN A 126 14.06 23.49 3.96
N ILE A 127 13.03 23.12 3.19
CA ILE A 127 11.74 23.82 3.23
C ILE A 127 11.03 23.55 4.56
N TRP A 128 11.00 22.30 5.01
CA TRP A 128 10.39 21.95 6.30
C TRP A 128 11.10 22.62 7.48
N ASP A 129 12.44 22.64 7.49
CA ASP A 129 13.24 23.25 8.56
C ASP A 129 13.01 24.78 8.69
N THR A 130 12.49 25.43 7.65
CA THR A 130 12.14 26.87 7.71
C THR A 130 10.65 27.12 7.85
N GLU A 131 9.82 26.46 7.06
CA GLU A 131 8.39 26.77 6.96
C GLU A 131 7.55 26.05 7.99
N LEU A 132 7.92 24.80 8.34
CA LEU A 132 7.21 24.01 9.34
C LEU A 132 7.81 24.15 10.74
N ASN A 133 8.93 24.85 10.88
CA ASN A 133 9.59 25.07 12.15
C ASN A 133 8.87 26.16 12.98
N PRO A 134 8.28 25.82 14.15
CA PRO A 134 7.60 26.76 15.02
C PRO A 134 8.47 27.95 15.45
N ASP A 135 9.77 27.74 15.62
CA ASP A 135 10.70 28.79 16.06
C ASP A 135 10.87 29.90 15.02
N VAL A 136 10.55 29.60 13.75
CA VAL A 136 10.77 30.49 12.61
C VAL A 136 9.45 31.00 12.03
N ASN A 137 8.38 30.21 12.11
CA ASN A 137 7.09 30.52 11.47
C ASN A 137 6.06 31.21 12.39
N GLY A 138 6.48 31.68 13.58
CA GLY A 138 5.61 32.37 14.53
C GLY A 138 4.92 31.45 15.56
N GLY A 139 5.46 30.25 15.79
CA GLY A 139 4.97 29.30 16.80
C GLY A 139 3.93 28.29 16.29
N HIS A 140 3.70 28.21 14.97
CA HIS A 140 2.70 27.33 14.37
C HIS A 140 3.28 25.94 14.09
N ASN A 141 2.98 24.98 14.95
CA ASN A 141 3.39 23.59 14.78
C ASN A 141 2.38 22.80 13.94
N ALA A 142 2.78 22.33 12.74
CA ALA A 142 1.93 21.57 11.83
C ALA A 142 1.33 20.27 12.43
N PHE A 143 1.92 19.75 13.51
CA PHE A 143 1.43 18.56 14.21
C PHE A 143 0.37 18.86 15.27
N THR A 144 0.06 20.12 15.55
CA THR A 144 -1.05 20.52 16.44
C THR A 144 -2.29 20.93 15.65
N ILE A 145 -3.45 20.96 16.31
CA ILE A 145 -4.72 21.33 15.69
C ILE A 145 -4.68 22.80 15.20
N GLU A 146 -4.13 23.71 16.02
CA GLU A 146 -4.03 25.12 15.65
C GLU A 146 -3.07 25.32 14.48
N GLY A 147 -1.92 24.63 14.47
CA GLY A 147 -0.97 24.75 13.38
C GLY A 147 -1.49 24.12 12.08
N ASP A 148 -2.14 22.96 12.14
CA ASP A 148 -2.77 22.35 10.95
C ASP A 148 -3.85 23.27 10.34
N ARG A 149 -4.62 23.97 11.19
CA ARG A 149 -5.58 25.00 10.73
C ARG A 149 -4.85 26.18 10.08
N TYR A 150 -3.80 26.69 10.70
CA TYR A 150 -2.97 27.76 10.14
C TYR A 150 -2.43 27.42 8.75
N PHE A 151 -1.83 26.24 8.58
CA PHE A 151 -1.32 25.81 7.28
C PHE A 151 -2.44 25.57 6.25
N THR A 152 -3.60 25.08 6.69
CA THR A 152 -4.78 24.93 5.81
C THR A 152 -5.26 26.29 5.30
N GLU A 153 -5.36 27.30 6.16
CA GLU A 153 -5.74 28.67 5.78
C GLU A 153 -4.73 29.28 4.82
N ARG A 154 -3.43 29.12 5.11
CA ARG A 154 -2.32 29.56 4.27
C ARG A 154 -2.39 28.91 2.87
N ALA A 155 -2.65 27.61 2.81
CA ALA A 155 -2.84 26.87 1.56
C ALA A 155 -4.03 27.41 0.75
N ILE A 156 -5.18 27.62 1.40
CA ILE A 156 -6.40 28.13 0.74
C ILE A 156 -6.16 29.55 0.21
N ALA A 157 -5.47 30.41 0.97
CA ALA A 157 -5.12 31.76 0.53
C ALA A 157 -4.22 31.73 -0.73
N SER A 158 -3.21 30.86 -0.74
CA SER A 158 -2.34 30.67 -1.90
C SER A 158 -3.10 30.15 -3.12
N ILE A 159 -3.97 29.13 -2.95
CA ILE A 159 -4.81 28.58 -4.04
C ILE A 159 -5.76 29.63 -4.62
N LYS A 160 -6.35 30.48 -3.77
CA LYS A 160 -7.23 31.56 -4.23
C LYS A 160 -6.48 32.63 -5.03
N THR A 161 -5.21 32.85 -4.70
CA THR A 161 -4.37 33.85 -5.35
C THR A 161 -3.88 33.34 -6.71
N GLU A 162 -3.51 32.06 -6.80
CA GLU A 162 -2.91 31.45 -8.01
C GLU A 162 -3.61 30.12 -8.40
N PRO A 163 -4.90 30.15 -8.78
CA PRO A 163 -5.68 28.95 -9.05
C PRO A 163 -5.20 28.18 -10.29
N ASP A 164 -4.66 28.87 -11.29
CA ASP A 164 -4.05 28.31 -12.49
C ASP A 164 -2.79 27.50 -12.17
N ILE A 165 -1.91 28.03 -11.30
CA ILE A 165 -0.74 27.30 -10.81
C ILE A 165 -1.18 26.08 -9.98
N TYR A 166 -2.23 26.21 -9.16
CA TYR A 166 -2.74 25.07 -8.40
C TYR A 166 -3.25 23.95 -9.32
N ILE A 167 -4.00 24.28 -10.37
CA ILE A 167 -4.47 23.30 -11.37
C ILE A 167 -3.27 22.65 -12.06
N TRP A 168 -2.30 23.45 -12.52
CA TRP A 168 -1.11 22.96 -13.19
C TRP A 168 -0.28 22.04 -12.29
N TYR A 169 -0.06 22.43 -11.04
CA TYR A 169 0.66 21.62 -10.07
C TYR A 169 -0.11 20.33 -9.75
N SER A 170 -1.44 20.39 -9.65
CA SER A 170 -2.29 19.20 -9.48
C SER A 170 -2.16 18.21 -10.65
N ILE A 171 -2.10 18.70 -11.89
CA ILE A 171 -1.84 17.85 -13.07
C ILE A 171 -0.46 17.21 -13.01
N LYS A 172 0.58 17.98 -12.64
CA LYS A 172 1.94 17.43 -12.43
C LYS A 172 1.94 16.33 -11.37
N LYS A 173 1.21 16.53 -10.27
CA LYS A 173 1.11 15.57 -9.17
C LYS A 173 0.46 14.24 -9.59
N LEU A 174 -0.41 14.20 -10.61
CA LEU A 174 -0.92 12.93 -11.17
C LEU A 174 0.20 12.03 -11.71
N ALA A 175 1.23 12.61 -12.34
CA ALA A 175 2.40 11.87 -12.79
C ALA A 175 3.31 11.52 -11.60
N TYR A 176 3.63 12.51 -10.76
CA TYR A 176 4.51 12.33 -9.61
C TYR A 176 4.01 11.29 -8.61
N PHE A 177 2.70 11.08 -8.52
CA PHE A 177 2.11 10.00 -7.74
C PHE A 177 2.70 8.63 -8.10
N TRP A 178 2.90 8.34 -9.39
CA TRP A 178 3.39 7.05 -9.86
C TRP A 178 4.91 6.99 -10.03
N ILE A 179 5.53 8.08 -10.50
CA ILE A 179 6.95 8.10 -10.88
C ILE A 179 7.82 8.84 -9.86
N GLY A 180 7.24 9.47 -8.85
CA GLY A 180 7.92 10.30 -7.86
C GLY A 180 8.07 11.77 -8.27
N HIS A 181 8.14 12.64 -7.27
CA HIS A 181 8.39 14.07 -7.41
C HIS A 181 9.88 14.31 -7.75
N PRO A 182 10.21 15.10 -8.78
CA PRO A 182 11.59 15.26 -9.26
C PRO A 182 12.53 15.82 -8.19
N VAL A 183 12.02 16.67 -7.30
CA VAL A 183 12.82 17.31 -6.25
C VAL A 183 12.96 16.42 -4.99
N ASN A 184 11.94 15.61 -4.67
CA ASN A 184 11.87 14.91 -3.38
C ASN A 184 12.34 13.47 -3.51
N ASP A 185 11.97 12.82 -4.61
CA ASP A 185 12.12 11.38 -4.77
C ASP A 185 13.29 11.00 -5.69
N TRP A 186 13.88 11.98 -6.39
CA TRP A 186 14.97 11.77 -7.34
C TRP A 186 16.21 12.59 -6.97
N PRO A 187 17.41 11.98 -6.91
CA PRO A 187 18.64 12.73 -6.68
C PRO A 187 18.89 13.75 -7.79
N HIS A 188 19.33 14.95 -7.41
CA HIS A 188 19.72 16.02 -8.33
C HIS A 188 18.68 16.33 -9.42
N TYR A 189 17.38 16.29 -9.10
CA TYR A 189 16.29 16.62 -10.04
C TYR A 189 16.24 15.74 -11.30
N SER A 190 16.92 14.60 -11.29
CA SER A 190 17.18 13.80 -12.48
C SER A 190 16.38 12.49 -12.46
N PHE A 191 15.29 12.47 -13.21
CA PHE A 191 14.49 11.26 -13.42
C PHE A 191 15.34 10.14 -14.03
N PHE A 192 15.26 8.94 -13.45
CA PHE A 192 15.87 7.72 -13.98
C PHE A 192 17.38 7.85 -14.31
N SER A 193 18.09 8.73 -13.60
CA SER A 193 19.53 8.91 -13.78
C SER A 193 20.32 7.95 -12.91
N PHE A 194 20.97 6.96 -13.52
CA PHE A 194 21.80 5.98 -12.80
C PHE A 194 23.00 6.67 -12.14
N THR A 195 23.65 7.59 -12.84
CA THR A 195 24.82 8.33 -12.35
C THR A 195 24.48 9.21 -11.16
N ALA A 196 23.29 9.82 -11.13
CA ALA A 196 22.83 10.59 -9.98
C ALA A 196 22.48 9.71 -8.76
N MET A 197 22.10 8.45 -8.99
CA MET A 197 21.71 7.50 -7.93
C MET A 197 22.87 6.70 -7.34
N GLN A 198 23.90 6.40 -8.13
CA GLN A 198 25.04 5.56 -7.73
C GLN A 198 25.74 6.03 -6.43
N PRO A 199 25.87 7.34 -6.12
CA PRO A 199 26.46 7.78 -4.85
C PRO A 199 25.64 7.38 -3.61
N TYR A 200 24.34 7.17 -3.77
CA TYR A 200 23.40 6.94 -2.67
C TYR A 200 22.96 5.47 -2.56
N PHE A 201 22.96 4.74 -3.67
CA PHE A 201 22.40 3.40 -3.76
C PHE A 201 23.30 2.44 -4.55
N PHE A 202 23.43 1.21 -4.06
CA PHE A 202 24.07 0.13 -4.81
C PHE A 202 23.19 -0.31 -6.01
N ALA A 203 23.82 -0.82 -7.07
CA ALA A 203 23.17 -1.12 -8.35
C ALA A 203 21.89 -1.99 -8.25
N PRO A 204 21.82 -3.07 -7.43
CA PRO A 204 20.59 -3.84 -7.31
C PRO A 204 19.41 -3.03 -6.77
N ARG A 205 19.68 -2.06 -5.89
CA ARG A 205 18.65 -1.17 -5.33
C ARG A 205 18.17 -0.16 -6.37
N ILE A 206 19.06 0.34 -7.22
CA ILE A 206 18.67 1.21 -8.35
C ILE A 206 17.77 0.45 -9.32
N ALA A 207 18.14 -0.79 -9.67
CA ALA A 207 17.33 -1.63 -10.54
C ALA A 207 15.94 -1.91 -9.95
N ALA A 208 15.86 -2.17 -8.64
CA ALA A 208 14.60 -2.33 -7.92
C ALA A 208 13.72 -1.07 -8.01
N ILE A 209 14.30 0.12 -7.78
CA ILE A 209 13.58 1.40 -7.91
C ILE A 209 13.02 1.52 -9.32
N TYR A 210 13.85 1.35 -10.36
CA TYR A 210 13.41 1.48 -11.75
C TYR A 210 12.32 0.48 -12.11
N PHE A 211 12.48 -0.78 -11.72
CA PHE A 211 11.47 -1.81 -11.95
C PHE A 211 10.10 -1.40 -11.39
N THR A 212 10.07 -0.92 -10.14
CA THR A 212 8.83 -0.49 -9.50
C THR A 212 8.22 0.74 -10.18
N ARG A 213 9.03 1.71 -10.60
CA ARG A 213 8.53 2.91 -11.32
C ARG A 213 8.06 2.63 -12.73
N LEU A 214 8.44 1.50 -13.30
CA LEU A 214 7.93 1.04 -14.59
C LEU A 214 6.62 0.25 -14.48
N LEU A 215 6.26 -0.28 -13.30
CA LEU A 215 5.03 -1.06 -13.11
C LEU A 215 3.75 -0.35 -13.58
N PRO A 216 3.53 0.96 -13.31
CA PRO A 216 2.33 1.64 -13.78
C PRO A 216 2.25 1.68 -15.31
N PHE A 217 3.38 1.87 -16.01
CA PHE A 217 3.44 1.85 -17.48
C PHE A 217 3.15 0.45 -18.03
N VAL A 218 3.72 -0.60 -17.41
CA VAL A 218 3.43 -1.99 -17.78
C VAL A 218 1.95 -2.31 -17.56
N ALA A 219 1.36 -1.85 -16.45
CA ALA A 219 -0.06 -2.02 -16.17
C ALA A 219 -0.95 -1.26 -17.18
N LEU A 220 -0.58 -0.03 -17.56
CA LEU A 220 -1.30 0.75 -18.58
C LEU A 220 -1.26 0.08 -19.96
N VAL A 221 -0.10 -0.42 -20.39
CA VAL A 221 0.01 -1.22 -21.63
C VAL A 221 -0.82 -2.50 -21.49
N GLY A 222 -0.80 -3.14 -20.32
CA GLY A 222 -1.60 -4.32 -20.03
C GLY A 222 -3.11 -4.09 -20.18
N LEU A 223 -3.62 -2.93 -19.75
CA LEU A 223 -5.03 -2.54 -19.93
C LEU A 223 -5.48 -2.60 -21.39
N PHE A 224 -4.60 -2.30 -22.35
CA PHE A 224 -4.93 -2.44 -23.77
C PHE A 224 -5.21 -3.90 -24.15
N PHE A 225 -4.44 -4.86 -23.63
CA PHE A 225 -4.64 -6.28 -23.92
C PHE A 225 -5.90 -6.82 -23.24
N VAL A 226 -6.19 -6.39 -22.01
CA VAL A 226 -7.38 -6.82 -21.24
C VAL A 226 -8.61 -5.93 -21.48
N ARG A 227 -8.58 -4.99 -22.43
CA ARG A 227 -9.65 -4.01 -22.69
C ARG A 227 -11.04 -4.61 -22.93
N ARG A 228 -11.12 -5.85 -23.40
CA ARG A 228 -12.41 -6.57 -23.57
C ARG A 228 -13.07 -6.92 -22.24
N ARG A 229 -12.27 -7.04 -21.17
CA ARG A 229 -12.67 -7.36 -19.80
C ARG A 229 -12.53 -6.16 -18.85
N TRP A 230 -12.47 -4.93 -19.37
CA TRP A 230 -12.22 -3.73 -18.56
C TRP A 230 -13.16 -3.57 -17.35
N ARG A 231 -14.40 -4.10 -17.46
CA ARG A 231 -15.39 -4.08 -16.38
C ARG A 231 -14.94 -4.86 -15.13
N ASP A 232 -14.22 -5.97 -15.32
CA ASP A 232 -13.69 -6.79 -14.23
C ASP A 232 -12.64 -6.03 -13.40
N PHE A 233 -12.06 -4.97 -13.98
CA PHE A 233 -11.04 -4.16 -13.34
C PHE A 233 -11.58 -2.86 -12.74
N ILE A 234 -12.87 -2.53 -12.90
CA ILE A 234 -13.44 -1.28 -12.40
C ILE A 234 -13.15 -1.05 -10.90
N PRO A 235 -13.33 -2.04 -9.99
CA PRO A 235 -13.02 -1.82 -8.57
C PRO A 235 -11.55 -1.45 -8.33
N LEU A 236 -10.63 -2.08 -9.06
CA LEU A 236 -9.20 -1.82 -8.95
C LEU A 236 -8.83 -0.44 -9.51
N LEU A 237 -9.32 -0.12 -10.71
CA LEU A 237 -9.09 1.17 -11.38
C LEU A 237 -9.65 2.34 -10.56
N LEU A 238 -10.83 2.15 -9.97
CA LEU A 238 -11.48 3.18 -9.16
C LEU A 238 -10.68 3.48 -7.89
N ILE A 239 -10.13 2.46 -7.21
CA ILE A 239 -9.24 2.68 -6.07
C ILE A 239 -7.94 3.36 -6.50
N CYS A 240 -7.30 2.91 -7.57
CA CYS A 240 -6.09 3.57 -8.08
C CYS A 240 -6.35 5.03 -8.47
N GLY A 241 -7.46 5.30 -9.16
CA GLY A 241 -7.88 6.63 -9.55
C GLY A 241 -8.22 7.53 -8.37
N TYR A 242 -8.87 6.98 -7.34
CA TYR A 242 -9.18 7.71 -6.11
C TYR A 242 -7.91 8.17 -5.39
N PHE A 243 -6.97 7.26 -5.13
CA PHE A 243 -5.71 7.60 -4.44
C PHE A 243 -4.88 8.61 -5.25
N MET A 244 -4.79 8.40 -6.57
CA MET A 244 -4.13 9.36 -7.45
C MET A 244 -4.81 10.74 -7.41
N GLY A 245 -6.14 10.79 -7.41
CA GLY A 245 -6.91 12.03 -7.38
C GLY A 245 -6.79 12.81 -6.07
N ILE A 246 -6.91 12.14 -4.91
CA ILE A 246 -6.82 12.81 -3.61
C ILE A 246 -5.41 13.38 -3.38
N HIS A 247 -4.36 12.68 -3.81
CA HIS A 247 -2.97 13.15 -3.72
C HIS A 247 -2.61 14.21 -4.78
N ALA A 248 -3.33 14.25 -5.90
CA ALA A 248 -3.22 15.35 -6.85
C ALA A 248 -3.82 16.65 -6.30
N ILE A 249 -4.92 16.57 -5.54
CA ILE A 249 -5.53 17.74 -4.90
C ILE A 249 -4.69 18.21 -3.69
N ALA A 250 -4.32 17.28 -2.82
CA ALA A 250 -3.47 17.56 -1.65
C ALA A 250 -1.99 17.55 -2.07
N TYR A 251 -1.16 16.73 -1.44
CA TYR A 251 0.25 16.58 -1.77
C TYR A 251 0.56 15.15 -2.23
N THR A 252 1.60 15.01 -3.03
CA THR A 252 2.04 13.71 -3.55
C THR A 252 3.51 13.45 -3.31
N GLU A 253 3.78 12.23 -2.90
CA GLU A 253 5.11 11.64 -2.84
C GLU A 253 5.03 10.24 -3.42
N ILE A 254 6.18 9.72 -3.82
CA ILE A 254 6.27 8.39 -4.43
C ILE A 254 5.71 7.28 -3.53
N ARG A 255 5.77 7.45 -2.20
CA ARG A 255 5.26 6.47 -1.23
C ARG A 255 3.75 6.28 -1.30
N TYR A 256 3.00 7.28 -1.77
CA TYR A 256 1.54 7.23 -1.76
C TYR A 256 0.95 6.28 -2.82
N SER A 257 1.72 5.89 -3.83
CA SER A 257 1.32 4.82 -4.76
C SER A 257 1.72 3.42 -4.29
N GLU A 258 2.63 3.28 -3.32
CA GLU A 258 3.19 1.98 -2.90
C GLU A 258 2.12 1.00 -2.41
N PRO A 259 1.10 1.40 -1.60
CA PRO A 259 0.03 0.50 -1.19
C PRO A 259 -0.78 -0.09 -2.36
N LEU A 260 -0.70 0.53 -3.54
CA LEU A 260 -1.40 0.10 -4.75
C LEU A 260 -0.55 -0.82 -5.64
N HIS A 261 0.74 -0.99 -5.37
CA HIS A 261 1.61 -1.86 -6.16
C HIS A 261 1.15 -3.33 -6.17
N PRO A 262 0.67 -3.90 -5.05
CA PRO A 262 -0.09 -5.17 -5.06
C PRO A 262 -1.22 -5.24 -6.09
N ILE A 263 -1.97 -4.15 -6.27
CA ILE A 263 -3.05 -4.08 -7.25
C ILE A 263 -2.48 -4.07 -8.67
N LEU A 264 -1.38 -3.36 -8.93
CA LEU A 264 -0.69 -3.40 -10.21
C LEU A 264 -0.18 -4.81 -10.56
N ALA A 265 0.29 -5.57 -9.58
CA ALA A 265 0.69 -6.97 -9.78
C ALA A 265 -0.48 -7.84 -10.28
N ILE A 266 -1.70 -7.59 -9.80
CA ILE A 266 -2.92 -8.25 -10.27
C ILE A 266 -3.22 -7.90 -11.74
N PHE A 267 -3.10 -6.62 -12.12
CA PHE A 267 -3.26 -6.18 -13.52
C PHE A 267 -2.27 -6.86 -14.46
N ILE A 268 -1.00 -6.90 -14.07
CA ILE A 268 0.07 -7.50 -14.85
C ILE A 268 -0.16 -9.01 -14.99
N ALA A 269 -0.51 -9.69 -13.90
CA ALA A 269 -0.82 -11.12 -13.93
C ALA A 269 -1.98 -11.46 -14.86
N ALA A 270 -3.08 -10.68 -14.82
CA ALA A 270 -4.23 -10.88 -15.69
C ALA A 270 -3.88 -10.64 -17.17
N THR A 271 -3.04 -9.64 -17.44
CA THR A 271 -2.51 -9.35 -18.78
C THR A 271 -1.69 -10.52 -19.32
N LEU A 272 -0.78 -11.06 -18.52
CA LEU A 272 0.04 -12.21 -18.90
C LEU A 272 -0.82 -13.44 -19.21
N GLY A 273 -1.85 -13.70 -18.40
CA GLY A 273 -2.81 -14.78 -18.63
C GLY A 273 -3.56 -14.66 -19.96
N GLU A 274 -4.02 -13.45 -20.30
CA GLU A 274 -4.69 -13.15 -21.56
C GLU A 274 -3.75 -13.32 -22.77
N VAL A 275 -2.52 -12.80 -22.68
CA VAL A 275 -1.51 -12.90 -23.73
C VAL A 275 -1.17 -14.36 -24.04
N VAL A 276 -0.90 -15.17 -23.00
CA VAL A 276 -0.63 -16.60 -23.15
C VAL A 276 -1.81 -17.33 -23.80
N THR A 277 -3.04 -16.98 -23.42
CA THR A 277 -4.25 -17.59 -23.99
C THR A 277 -4.37 -17.27 -25.48
N ARG A 278 -4.12 -16.03 -25.90
CA ARG A 278 -4.14 -15.63 -27.32
C ARG A 278 -3.07 -16.32 -28.15
N PHE A 279 -1.84 -16.42 -27.62
CA PHE A 279 -0.76 -17.14 -28.32
C PHE A 279 -1.08 -18.63 -28.52
N LYS A 280 -1.73 -19.27 -27.54
CA LYS A 280 -2.18 -20.67 -27.69
C LYS A 280 -3.25 -20.82 -28.77
N HIS A 281 -4.23 -19.91 -28.82
CA HIS A 281 -5.28 -19.94 -29.85
C HIS A 281 -4.73 -19.64 -31.25
N ALA A 282 -3.76 -18.73 -31.39
CA ALA A 282 -3.12 -18.41 -32.67
C ALA A 282 -2.26 -19.56 -33.23
N ARG A 283 -1.78 -20.47 -32.37
CA ARG A 283 -1.01 -21.66 -32.76
C ARG A 283 -1.87 -22.92 -32.97
N ALA A 284 -3.14 -22.90 -32.58
CA ALA A 284 -4.03 -24.02 -32.85
C ALA A 284 -4.29 -24.10 -34.37
N PRO A 285 -4.06 -25.25 -35.03
CA PRO A 285 -4.33 -25.38 -36.46
C PRO A 285 -5.80 -25.05 -36.74
N SER A 286 -6.06 -24.20 -37.72
CA SER A 286 -7.39 -23.94 -38.24
C SER A 286 -7.94 -25.22 -38.87
N ALA A 287 -8.69 -26.00 -38.09
CA ALA A 287 -9.50 -27.07 -38.64
C ALA A 287 -10.71 -26.45 -39.37
N LEU A 288 -10.48 -25.98 -40.58
CA LEU A 288 -11.50 -25.76 -41.62
C LEU A 288 -11.48 -27.04 -42.47
N SER A 289 -12.51 -27.88 -42.40
CA SER A 289 -13.75 -27.79 -43.19
C SER A 289 -13.53 -28.10 -44.68
N ASP A 290 -13.07 -29.31 -44.98
CA ASP A 290 -13.31 -29.93 -46.28
C ASP A 290 -14.45 -30.94 -46.11
N THR A 291 -15.68 -30.46 -46.24
CA THR A 291 -16.77 -31.27 -46.76
C THR A 291 -16.59 -31.33 -48.26
N ASP A 292 -15.91 -32.35 -48.76
CA ASP A 292 -16.09 -32.78 -50.15
C ASP A 292 -16.51 -34.24 -50.16
N SER A 293 -17.72 -34.44 -50.68
CA SER A 293 -18.29 -35.69 -51.09
C SER A 293 -17.48 -36.27 -52.25
N ASP A 294 -16.88 -37.45 -52.08
CA ASP A 294 -16.82 -38.37 -53.20
C ASP A 294 -16.73 -39.84 -52.77
N THR A 295 -17.54 -40.65 -53.44
CA THR A 295 -17.62 -42.10 -53.34
C THR A 295 -16.57 -42.75 -54.24
N SER A 296 -15.72 -43.65 -53.72
CA SER A 296 -15.50 -45.00 -54.28
C SER A 296 -14.31 -45.76 -53.64
N THR A 297 -14.58 -47.04 -53.45
CA THR A 297 -13.70 -48.21 -53.26
C THR A 297 -12.23 -48.11 -53.73
N THR A 298 -11.26 -48.42 -52.85
CA THR A 298 -10.50 -49.70 -52.82
C THR A 298 -9.23 -49.64 -51.93
N LYS A 299 -8.87 -50.83 -51.42
CA LYS A 299 -7.56 -51.29 -50.91
C LYS A 299 -7.12 -50.91 -49.49
N LYS A 300 -7.32 -51.89 -48.61
CA LYS A 300 -6.42 -52.27 -47.50
C LYS A 300 -4.95 -52.03 -47.87
N VAL A 301 -4.30 -51.11 -47.15
CA VAL A 301 -2.87 -51.16 -46.86
C VAL A 301 -2.76 -51.16 -45.34
N ALA A 302 -2.26 -52.27 -44.79
CA ALA A 302 -1.93 -52.37 -43.39
C ALA A 302 -0.70 -51.49 -43.10
N SER A 303 -0.91 -50.40 -42.38
CA SER A 303 0.16 -49.67 -41.68
C SER A 303 0.17 -50.11 -40.22
N PRO A 304 1.34 -50.44 -39.63
CA PRO A 304 1.39 -50.84 -38.23
C PRO A 304 1.03 -49.65 -37.35
N GLN A 305 -0.01 -49.81 -36.52
CA GLN A 305 -0.28 -48.90 -35.42
C GLN A 305 0.92 -48.94 -34.47
N LEU A 306 1.80 -47.95 -34.61
CA LEU A 306 2.81 -47.66 -33.61
C LEU A 306 2.07 -47.10 -32.39
N GLY A 307 1.72 -47.97 -31.45
CA GLY A 307 1.16 -47.62 -30.14
C GLY A 307 2.21 -46.96 -29.23
N VAL A 308 2.86 -45.90 -29.72
CA VAL A 308 3.82 -45.09 -28.97
C VAL A 308 3.23 -43.70 -28.78
N SER A 309 3.23 -43.25 -27.53
CA SER A 309 3.15 -41.83 -27.13
C SER A 309 1.80 -41.19 -26.76
N ILE A 310 0.86 -41.89 -26.12
CA ILE A 310 -0.14 -41.19 -25.27
C ILE A 310 0.37 -41.08 -23.82
N LYS A 311 1.06 -42.10 -23.31
CA LYS A 311 1.67 -42.07 -21.96
C LYS A 311 2.80 -41.06 -21.83
N ASN A 312 3.63 -40.89 -22.87
CA ASN A 312 4.75 -39.96 -22.84
C ASN A 312 4.26 -38.50 -22.86
N GLU A 313 3.34 -38.14 -23.75
CA GLU A 313 2.76 -36.79 -23.78
C GLU A 313 2.04 -36.43 -22.47
N THR A 314 1.28 -37.37 -21.89
CA THR A 314 0.62 -37.16 -20.60
C THR A 314 1.64 -36.97 -19.47
N ASN A 315 2.75 -37.71 -19.49
CA ASN A 315 3.84 -37.56 -18.52
C ASN A 315 4.57 -36.21 -18.66
N TYR A 316 4.82 -35.73 -19.90
CA TYR A 316 5.42 -34.41 -20.13
C TYR A 316 4.50 -33.27 -19.69
N VAL A 317 3.20 -33.33 -20.03
CA VAL A 317 2.22 -32.32 -19.59
C VAL A 317 2.10 -32.28 -18.06
N ASN A 318 2.14 -33.44 -17.41
CA ASN A 318 2.13 -33.50 -15.94
C ASN A 318 3.44 -32.98 -15.34
N PHE A 319 4.60 -33.33 -15.92
CA PHE A 319 5.91 -32.82 -15.49
C PHE A 319 5.99 -31.30 -15.57
N ASP A 320 5.61 -30.69 -16.70
CA ASP A 320 5.60 -29.24 -16.89
C ASP A 320 4.66 -28.55 -15.90
N ARG A 321 3.52 -29.17 -15.61
CA ARG A 321 2.58 -28.68 -14.60
C ARG A 321 3.16 -28.73 -13.20
N TYR A 322 3.73 -29.86 -12.76
CA TYR A 322 4.35 -29.98 -11.44
C TYR A 322 5.57 -29.08 -11.29
N PHE A 323 6.37 -28.95 -12.34
CA PHE A 323 7.51 -28.03 -12.39
C PHE A 323 7.05 -26.57 -12.25
N GLY A 324 5.98 -26.16 -12.94
CA GLY A 324 5.40 -24.83 -12.77
C GLY A 324 4.94 -24.55 -11.34
N TRP A 325 4.26 -25.52 -10.69
CA TRP A 325 3.85 -25.39 -9.28
C TRP A 325 5.04 -25.34 -8.32
N LEU A 326 6.09 -26.13 -8.58
CA LEU A 326 7.33 -26.10 -7.81
C LEU A 326 8.01 -24.72 -7.91
N MET A 327 8.09 -24.15 -9.11
CA MET A 327 8.66 -22.82 -9.31
C MET A 327 7.89 -21.72 -8.58
N ILE A 328 6.55 -21.76 -8.62
CA ILE A 328 5.70 -20.85 -7.84
C ILE A 328 6.01 -20.99 -6.34
N GLY A 329 6.10 -22.23 -5.84
CA GLY A 329 6.46 -22.50 -4.45
C GLY A 329 7.82 -21.90 -4.07
N ILE A 330 8.85 -22.12 -4.90
CA ILE A 330 10.20 -21.59 -4.69
C ILE A 330 10.18 -20.05 -4.66
N ILE A 331 9.48 -19.40 -5.60
CA ILE A 331 9.40 -17.93 -5.66
C ILE A 331 8.76 -17.35 -4.40
N ILE A 332 7.69 -17.96 -3.91
CA ILE A 332 7.02 -17.51 -2.69
C ILE A 332 7.94 -17.70 -1.48
N VAL A 333 8.57 -18.87 -1.36
CA VAL A 333 9.51 -19.17 -0.27
C VAL A 333 10.69 -18.18 -0.29
N LEU A 334 11.27 -17.90 -1.46
CA LEU A 334 12.34 -16.90 -1.60
C LEU A 334 11.87 -15.51 -1.16
N GLY A 335 10.67 -15.08 -1.56
CA GLY A 335 10.09 -13.82 -1.12
C GLY A 335 9.92 -13.75 0.41
N ILE A 336 9.46 -14.84 1.04
CA ILE A 336 9.34 -14.93 2.50
C ILE A 336 10.72 -14.87 3.16
N LEU A 337 11.70 -15.65 2.67
CA LEU A 337 13.07 -15.64 3.19
C LEU A 337 13.69 -14.26 3.10
N PHE A 338 13.52 -13.55 1.97
CA PHE A 338 14.03 -12.19 1.81
C PHE A 338 13.48 -11.23 2.84
N ARG A 339 12.22 -11.35 3.25
CA ARG A 339 11.63 -10.54 4.34
C ARG A 339 12.28 -10.84 5.69
N CYS A 340 12.73 -12.06 5.94
CA CYS A 340 13.38 -12.45 7.19
C CYS A 340 14.90 -12.19 7.24
N THR A 341 15.52 -11.75 6.14
CA THR A 341 16.98 -11.59 6.09
C THR A 341 17.49 -10.45 6.97
N ASN A 342 18.48 -10.75 7.83
CA ASN A 342 19.31 -9.77 8.54
C ASN A 342 18.49 -8.72 9.32
N LEU A 343 17.42 -9.13 9.98
CA LEU A 343 16.51 -8.21 10.69
C LEU A 343 17.19 -7.42 11.81
N ASP A 344 18.24 -7.95 12.44
CA ASP A 344 19.04 -7.29 13.48
C ASP A 344 20.20 -6.44 12.92
N ARG A 345 20.70 -6.78 11.73
CA ARG A 345 21.91 -6.16 11.17
C ARG A 345 21.64 -4.93 10.29
N LYS A 346 20.37 -4.70 9.95
CA LYS A 346 19.95 -3.52 9.18
C LYS A 346 19.87 -2.30 10.09
N PHE A 347 20.26 -1.15 9.55
CA PHE A 347 20.22 0.14 10.24
C PHE A 347 18.88 0.34 10.96
N TYR A 348 18.93 0.59 12.26
CA TYR A 348 17.76 0.90 13.08
C TYR A 348 17.57 2.40 13.08
N TRP A 349 16.54 2.87 12.37
CA TRP A 349 16.42 4.30 12.07
C TRP A 349 15.51 5.02 13.06
N HIS A 350 15.55 6.35 12.97
CA HIS A 350 14.88 7.27 13.87
C HIS A 350 13.43 6.89 14.21
N ASP A 351 12.58 6.62 13.21
CA ASP A 351 11.16 6.34 13.47
C ASP A 351 10.92 4.98 14.14
N GLU A 352 11.82 4.00 13.95
CA GLU A 352 11.79 2.75 14.72
C GLU A 352 12.20 2.99 16.18
N ALA A 353 13.14 3.91 16.42
CA ALA A 353 13.48 4.33 17.79
C ALA A 353 12.28 5.01 18.47
N TYR A 354 11.54 5.87 17.76
CA TYR A 354 10.27 6.40 18.27
C TYR A 354 9.26 5.29 18.50
N THR A 355 9.15 4.28 17.61
CA THR A 355 8.28 3.13 17.88
C THR A 355 8.67 2.40 19.17
N SER A 356 9.97 2.14 19.39
CA SER A 356 10.49 1.57 20.63
C SER A 356 10.10 2.39 21.86
N LEU A 357 10.24 3.72 21.79
CA LEU A 357 9.79 4.63 22.84
C LEU A 357 8.29 4.51 23.09
N ARG A 358 7.45 4.58 22.04
CA ARG A 358 5.99 4.52 22.18
C ARG A 358 5.51 3.19 22.77
N ILE A 359 6.10 2.06 22.38
CA ILE A 359 5.71 0.74 22.93
C ILE A 359 6.18 0.54 24.37
N SER A 360 7.26 1.21 24.80
CA SER A 360 7.66 1.22 26.21
C SER A 360 6.56 1.84 27.09
N GLY A 361 5.88 2.87 26.58
CA GLY A 361 4.83 3.61 27.27
C GLY A 361 5.33 4.86 27.99
N TYR A 362 6.58 5.24 27.76
CA TYR A 362 7.12 6.53 28.17
C TYR A 362 6.82 7.63 27.14
N THR A 363 6.78 8.86 27.62
CA THR A 363 6.79 10.10 26.83
C THR A 363 8.23 10.58 26.64
N GLU A 364 8.50 11.32 25.58
CA GLU A 364 9.81 11.94 25.33
C GLU A 364 10.17 12.90 26.47
N ALA A 365 9.19 13.64 26.99
CA ALA A 365 9.37 14.50 28.16
C ALA A 365 9.84 13.73 29.41
N GLU A 366 9.19 12.60 29.74
CA GLU A 366 9.61 11.74 30.85
C GLU A 366 11.02 11.20 30.66
N VAL A 367 11.39 10.80 29.44
CA VAL A 367 12.73 10.30 29.15
C VAL A 367 13.78 11.39 29.35
N ILE A 368 13.57 12.58 28.76
CA ILE A 368 14.48 13.71 28.90
C ILE A 368 14.66 14.08 30.38
N GLU A 369 13.58 14.15 31.16
CA GLU A 369 13.63 14.45 32.58
C GLU A 369 14.46 13.43 33.37
N GLN A 370 14.36 12.15 33.02
CA GLN A 370 15.06 11.06 33.73
C GLN A 370 16.54 10.91 33.33
N ILE A 371 16.91 11.19 32.07
CA ILE A 371 18.27 10.95 31.58
C ILE A 371 19.13 12.22 31.55
N PHE A 372 18.53 13.41 31.49
CA PHE A 372 19.27 14.68 31.37
C PHE A 372 19.66 15.26 32.73
N THR A 373 20.26 14.44 33.59
CA THR A 373 20.61 14.77 34.99
C THR A 373 22.01 15.36 35.16
N GLY A 374 22.78 15.46 34.07
CA GLY A 374 24.19 15.88 34.08
C GLY A 374 25.16 14.81 34.57
N GLN A 375 24.69 13.59 34.83
CA GLN A 375 25.51 12.44 35.23
C GLN A 375 25.88 11.57 34.01
N ALA A 376 26.92 10.75 34.14
CA ALA A 376 27.25 9.76 33.13
C ALA A 376 26.19 8.64 33.11
N LEU A 377 25.67 8.32 31.93
CA LEU A 377 24.65 7.29 31.71
C LEU A 377 25.31 5.98 31.26
N ASP A 378 24.82 4.85 31.77
CA ASP A 378 25.10 3.53 31.23
C ASP A 378 24.06 3.13 30.16
N VAL A 379 24.39 2.13 29.35
CA VAL A 379 23.51 1.58 28.32
C VAL A 379 22.21 1.07 28.94
N ALA A 380 22.28 0.46 30.12
CA ALA A 380 21.12 -0.06 30.85
C ALA A 380 20.11 1.05 31.21
N ASP A 381 20.60 2.25 31.53
CA ASP A 381 19.77 3.40 31.91
C ASP A 381 18.89 3.89 30.76
N ILE A 382 19.34 3.65 29.51
CA ILE A 382 18.63 4.06 28.29
C ILE A 382 17.77 2.92 27.73
N GLN A 383 18.22 1.68 27.85
CA GLN A 383 17.55 0.51 27.28
C GLN A 383 16.13 0.29 27.81
N GLN A 384 15.86 0.69 29.06
CA GLN A 384 14.52 0.58 29.65
C GLN A 384 13.44 1.34 28.88
N PHE A 385 13.80 2.42 28.16
CA PHE A 385 12.86 3.23 27.38
C PHE A 385 12.61 2.68 25.96
N GLN A 386 13.29 1.58 25.58
CA GLN A 386 13.15 1.02 24.23
C GLN A 386 12.17 -0.16 24.15
N TYR A 387 11.77 -0.72 25.29
CA TYR A 387 10.98 -1.94 25.35
C TYR A 387 9.91 -1.87 26.45
N PRO A 388 8.82 -2.65 26.32
CA PRO A 388 7.77 -2.71 27.34
C PRO A 388 8.30 -3.17 28.69
N THR A 389 8.06 -2.40 29.74
CA THR A 389 8.36 -2.73 31.13
C THR A 389 7.10 -3.17 31.88
N SER A 390 7.25 -3.75 33.08
CA SER A 390 6.11 -4.26 33.86
C SER A 390 5.27 -3.16 34.51
N ASP A 391 5.83 -1.97 34.68
CA ASP A 391 5.20 -0.79 35.28
C ASP A 391 4.29 -0.03 34.30
N LYS A 392 4.61 -0.01 33.00
CA LYS A 392 3.82 0.72 31.99
C LYS A 392 2.78 -0.18 31.31
N LYS A 393 1.51 0.24 31.36
CA LYS A 393 0.35 -0.42 30.75
C LYS A 393 0.17 -0.05 29.27
N ILE A 394 -0.81 -0.68 28.62
CA ILE A 394 -1.23 -0.34 27.26
C ILE A 394 -1.80 1.08 27.19
N SER A 395 -2.52 1.52 28.23
CA SER A 395 -3.04 2.89 28.32
C SER A 395 -1.93 3.93 28.19
N ASP A 396 -0.75 3.67 28.74
CA ASP A 396 0.35 4.63 28.74
C ASP A 396 0.94 4.81 27.34
N THR A 397 0.96 3.75 26.53
CA THR A 397 1.28 3.84 25.09
C THR A 397 0.26 4.69 24.33
N ILE A 398 -1.04 4.52 24.62
CA ILE A 398 -2.10 5.31 23.97
C ILE A 398 -1.98 6.78 24.36
N VAL A 399 -1.75 7.07 25.65
CA VAL A 399 -1.58 8.44 26.15
C VAL A 399 -0.31 9.08 25.57
N SER A 400 0.82 8.37 25.53
CA SER A 400 2.07 8.85 24.95
C SER A 400 1.90 9.25 23.47
N LEU A 401 1.19 8.43 22.68
CA LEU A 401 0.86 8.77 21.28
C LEU A 401 -0.08 9.97 21.20
N ALA A 402 -1.14 10.02 22.01
CA ALA A 402 -2.10 11.13 21.96
C ALA A 402 -1.46 12.49 22.35
N LEU A 403 -0.49 12.49 23.27
CA LEU A 403 0.15 13.72 23.73
C LEU A 403 1.23 14.23 22.78
N GLU A 404 2.09 13.34 22.29
CA GLU A 404 3.32 13.75 21.58
C GLU A 404 3.32 13.35 20.10
N ASP A 405 2.38 12.50 19.67
CA ASP A 405 2.37 11.96 18.31
C ASP A 405 0.95 11.73 17.73
N PRO A 406 0.05 12.73 17.80
CA PRO A 406 -1.39 12.56 17.55
C PRO A 406 -1.77 12.25 16.09
N HIS A 407 -0.79 12.24 15.18
CA HIS A 407 -0.99 11.85 13.79
C HIS A 407 -0.88 10.32 13.58
N HIS A 408 -0.37 9.59 14.57
CA HIS A 408 -0.26 8.14 14.56
C HIS A 408 -1.41 7.45 15.29
N SER A 409 -1.81 6.30 14.76
CA SER A 409 -2.90 5.51 15.33
C SER A 409 -2.36 4.54 16.38
N PRO A 410 -3.10 4.21 17.45
CA PRO A 410 -2.56 3.33 18.47
C PRO A 410 -2.51 1.85 18.07
N LEU A 411 -3.19 1.43 16.99
CA LEU A 411 -3.40 0.01 16.67
C LEU A 411 -2.08 -0.78 16.56
N TYR A 412 -1.15 -0.29 15.74
CA TYR A 412 0.11 -0.98 15.52
C TYR A 412 0.99 -0.99 16.78
N TYR A 413 1.06 0.12 17.51
CA TYR A 413 1.87 0.22 18.73
C TYR A 413 1.32 -0.68 19.84
N ILE A 414 0.00 -0.82 19.95
CA ILE A 414 -0.63 -1.80 20.85
C ILE A 414 -0.24 -3.22 20.45
N MET A 415 -0.36 -3.56 19.16
CA MET A 415 0.04 -4.88 18.64
C MET A 415 1.53 -5.15 18.90
N ALA A 416 2.40 -4.16 18.65
CA ALA A 416 3.83 -4.24 18.86
C ALA A 416 4.20 -4.40 20.33
N LYS A 417 3.58 -3.65 21.25
CA LYS A 417 3.77 -3.81 22.70
C LYS A 417 3.40 -5.21 23.17
N ILE A 418 2.24 -5.72 22.74
CA ILE A 418 1.79 -7.07 23.06
C ILE A 418 2.75 -8.11 22.48
N TRP A 419 3.12 -7.97 21.22
CA TRP A 419 4.02 -8.89 20.53
C TRP A 419 5.39 -8.98 21.20
N VAL A 420 6.05 -7.85 21.43
CA VAL A 420 7.39 -7.79 22.04
C VAL A 420 7.37 -8.37 23.46
N LYS A 421 6.29 -8.18 24.21
CA LYS A 421 6.12 -8.79 25.54
C LYS A 421 6.24 -10.32 25.50
N TYR A 422 5.80 -10.98 24.43
CA TYR A 422 5.85 -12.44 24.28
C TYR A 422 7.04 -12.93 23.45
N ALA A 423 7.41 -12.21 22.40
CA ALA A 423 8.49 -12.57 21.47
C ALA A 423 9.90 -12.19 21.97
N GLY A 424 9.98 -11.36 23.01
CA GLY A 424 11.23 -10.90 23.62
C GLY A 424 11.65 -9.49 23.19
N ALA A 425 12.39 -8.81 24.07
CA ALA A 425 12.90 -7.46 23.86
C ALA A 425 14.11 -7.45 22.90
N SER A 426 13.84 -7.38 21.60
CA SER A 426 14.89 -7.24 20.57
C SER A 426 14.38 -6.56 19.31
N VAL A 427 15.31 -5.95 18.54
CA VAL A 427 15.03 -5.40 17.20
C VAL A 427 14.45 -6.46 16.27
N THR A 428 14.98 -7.69 16.31
CA THR A 428 14.47 -8.82 15.52
C THR A 428 13.02 -9.12 15.85
N ALA A 429 12.67 -9.19 17.14
CA ALA A 429 11.30 -9.45 17.55
C ALA A 429 10.36 -8.35 17.06
N LEU A 430 10.74 -7.08 17.20
CA LEU A 430 9.90 -5.97 16.76
C LEU A 430 9.69 -5.97 15.23
N ARG A 431 10.76 -6.14 14.45
CA ARG A 431 10.67 -6.25 12.97
C ARG A 431 9.96 -7.53 12.51
N ALA A 432 10.02 -8.61 13.28
CA ALA A 432 9.29 -9.85 12.96
C ALA A 432 7.78 -9.65 12.94
N LEU A 433 7.23 -8.76 13.77
CA LEU A 433 5.81 -8.40 13.69
C LEU A 433 5.48 -7.78 12.32
N SER A 434 6.30 -6.85 11.85
CA SER A 434 6.15 -6.24 10.53
C SER A 434 6.23 -7.26 9.40
N VAL A 435 7.17 -8.20 9.50
CA VAL A 435 7.27 -9.32 8.56
C VAL A 435 5.97 -10.11 8.52
N LEU A 436 5.45 -10.53 9.69
CA LEU A 436 4.22 -11.33 9.77
C LEU A 436 3.01 -10.60 9.18
N ILE A 437 2.84 -9.31 9.50
CA ILE A 437 1.74 -8.49 8.96
C ILE A 437 1.89 -8.35 7.44
N SER A 438 3.10 -8.09 6.94
CA SER A 438 3.35 -7.94 5.51
C SER A 438 2.99 -9.18 4.69
N LEU A 439 3.05 -10.37 5.29
CA LEU A 439 2.70 -11.62 4.62
C LEU A 439 1.21 -11.72 4.29
N LEU A 440 0.34 -10.98 5.00
CA LEU A 440 -1.10 -10.92 4.72
C LEU A 440 -1.43 -10.35 3.34
N VAL A 441 -0.49 -9.60 2.73
CA VAL A 441 -0.60 -9.12 1.34
C VAL A 441 -0.70 -10.29 0.36
N LEU A 442 0.04 -11.39 0.57
CA LEU A 442 0.07 -12.52 -0.35
C LEU A 442 -1.28 -13.23 -0.48
N PRO A 443 -1.93 -13.70 0.61
CA PRO A 443 -3.23 -14.33 0.50
C PRO A 443 -4.33 -13.34 0.09
N ALA A 444 -4.27 -12.06 0.50
CA ALA A 444 -5.22 -11.04 0.06
C ALA A 444 -5.21 -10.86 -1.48
N ILE A 445 -4.03 -10.72 -2.08
CA ILE A 445 -3.88 -10.63 -3.54
C ILE A 445 -4.41 -11.89 -4.23
N TYR A 446 -4.09 -13.07 -3.69
CA TYR A 446 -4.57 -14.34 -4.25
C TYR A 446 -6.10 -14.35 -4.34
N TRP A 447 -6.78 -14.01 -3.24
CA TRP A 447 -8.24 -14.01 -3.21
C TRP A 447 -8.86 -12.90 -4.05
N ILE A 448 -8.29 -11.70 -4.08
CA ILE A 448 -8.77 -10.64 -4.99
C ILE A 448 -8.69 -11.11 -6.44
N ALA A 449 -7.55 -11.66 -6.85
CA ALA A 449 -7.36 -12.15 -8.21
C ALA A 449 -8.28 -13.35 -8.53
N MET A 450 -8.50 -14.25 -7.57
CA MET A 450 -9.46 -15.34 -7.72
C MET A 450 -10.89 -14.82 -7.87
N GLU A 451 -11.30 -13.86 -7.06
CA GLU A 451 -12.63 -13.26 -7.16
C GLU A 451 -12.81 -12.60 -8.54
N LEU A 452 -11.86 -11.77 -8.99
CA LEU A 452 -12.02 -11.03 -10.24
C LEU A 452 -11.90 -11.90 -11.50
N PHE A 453 -10.98 -12.88 -11.52
CA PHE A 453 -10.63 -13.60 -12.75
C PHE A 453 -10.99 -15.08 -12.76
N GLN A 454 -11.33 -15.67 -11.61
CA GLN A 454 -11.61 -17.11 -11.47
C GLN A 454 -10.48 -18.01 -12.02
N SER A 455 -9.24 -17.51 -11.98
CA SER A 455 -8.07 -18.16 -12.57
C SER A 455 -6.98 -18.33 -11.52
N ARG A 456 -6.75 -19.59 -11.11
CA ARG A 456 -5.70 -19.93 -10.13
C ARG A 456 -4.32 -19.49 -10.61
N ILE A 457 -4.02 -19.69 -11.90
CA ILE A 457 -2.73 -19.30 -12.48
C ILE A 457 -2.53 -17.78 -12.37
N THR A 458 -3.56 -16.99 -12.72
CA THR A 458 -3.50 -15.52 -12.60
C THR A 458 -3.26 -15.10 -11.15
N ALA A 459 -3.99 -15.72 -10.21
CA ALA A 459 -3.83 -15.44 -8.79
C ALA A 459 -2.42 -15.76 -8.28
N TRP A 460 -1.86 -16.91 -8.65
CA TRP A 460 -0.49 -17.27 -8.24
C TRP A 460 0.59 -16.41 -8.90
N ILE A 461 0.42 -16.00 -10.16
CA ILE A 461 1.35 -15.04 -10.80
C ILE A 461 1.32 -13.71 -10.06
N ALA A 462 0.13 -13.21 -9.68
CA ALA A 462 0.02 -11.97 -8.90
C ALA A 462 0.72 -12.08 -7.54
N VAL A 463 0.57 -13.22 -6.86
CA VAL A 463 1.27 -13.53 -5.61
C VAL A 463 2.78 -13.55 -5.80
N CYS A 464 3.29 -14.20 -6.86
CA CYS A 464 4.73 -14.24 -7.15
C CYS A 464 5.32 -12.85 -7.43
N LEU A 465 4.61 -12.00 -8.18
CA LEU A 465 5.02 -10.63 -8.44
C LEU A 465 5.07 -9.80 -7.14
N ALA A 466 4.07 -9.96 -6.28
CA ALA A 466 4.02 -9.24 -5.00
C ALA A 466 5.00 -9.78 -3.95
N SER A 467 5.29 -11.09 -3.96
CA SER A 467 6.25 -11.72 -3.04
C SER A 467 7.68 -11.27 -3.32
N LEU A 468 8.03 -11.04 -4.59
CA LEU A 468 9.37 -10.56 -4.99
C LEU A 468 9.47 -9.04 -5.13
N SER A 469 8.40 -8.28 -4.83
CA SER A 469 8.44 -6.81 -4.87
C SER A 469 9.49 -6.27 -3.89
N PRO A 470 10.54 -5.56 -4.37
CA PRO A 470 11.60 -5.07 -3.51
C PRO A 470 11.12 -4.10 -2.42
N PHE A 471 10.14 -3.24 -2.73
CA PHE A 471 9.57 -2.31 -1.75
C PHE A 471 8.78 -3.04 -0.67
N ASN A 472 7.94 -4.00 -1.04
CA ASN A 472 7.22 -4.81 -0.06
C ASN A 472 8.18 -5.58 0.87
N ILE A 473 9.34 -6.02 0.35
CA ILE A 473 10.37 -6.70 1.15
C ILE A 473 11.06 -5.71 2.09
N ILE A 474 11.45 -4.53 1.59
CA ILE A 474 12.12 -3.49 2.40
C ILE A 474 11.21 -3.03 3.54
N TYR A 475 9.95 -2.69 3.25
CA TYR A 475 9.03 -2.19 4.26
C TYR A 475 8.63 -3.26 5.28
N ALA A 476 8.54 -4.52 4.87
CA ALA A 476 8.32 -5.64 5.80
C ALA A 476 9.38 -5.75 6.90
N GLN A 477 10.53 -5.08 6.75
CA GLN A 477 11.69 -5.17 7.63
C GLN A 477 11.85 -3.96 8.53
N GLU A 478 10.91 -3.02 8.49
CA GLU A 478 10.92 -1.82 9.33
C GLU A 478 9.84 -1.95 10.41
N ALA A 479 10.21 -1.66 11.65
CA ALA A 479 9.34 -1.68 12.81
C ALA A 479 8.43 -0.44 12.91
N ARG A 480 7.66 -0.15 11.87
CA ARG A 480 6.76 1.03 11.84
C ARG A 480 5.43 0.70 11.16
N GLU A 481 4.33 1.30 11.62
CA GLU A 481 2.99 1.10 11.02
C GLU A 481 2.92 1.56 9.58
N TYR A 482 3.29 2.83 9.40
CA TYR A 482 3.58 3.52 8.18
C TYR A 482 4.47 4.72 8.54
N SER A 483 5.26 5.23 7.59
CA SER A 483 6.02 6.46 7.83
C SER A 483 5.98 7.43 6.67
#